data_AF-A0AAN9UJ52-F1
#
_entry.id   AF-A0AAN9UJ52-F1
#
_cell.length_a   1.000
_cell.length_b   1.000
_cell.length_c   1.000
_cell.angle_alpha   90.00
_cell.angle_beta   90.00
_cell.angle_gamma   90.00
#
_symmetry.space_group_name_H-M   'P 1'
#
loop_
_entity.id
_entity.type
_entity.pdbx_description
1 polymer ?
#
loop_
_entity_poly.entity_id
_entity_poly.type
_entity_poly.pdbx_seq_one_letter_code
_entity_poly.pdbx_strand_id
1 'polypeptide(L)'
;MALLELRKHHGVSDRPLIVWEPAPLGCDRVNLDSHLRACKLVDVFSPNHLELGYLFEGRKQQSTEFSRPHVEMFAKQFLDSGIGPKAAGLAVIRAGEHGALTLSRSGPEWLPPFYAKPSTKVVDPTGAGNTFLGGFCVTLQETGDPREASIRGTVVASYALEQFGLPQCSPPSPGSEEVWNGSDVSRRIDDFKRRLSEESKNQ
;
A
#
# COMPACT_ATOMS: atom_id res chain seq x y z
N MET A 1 20.72 -17.74 -15.28
CA MET A 1 20.62 -18.05 -13.84
C MET A 1 19.38 -17.35 -13.32
N ALA A 2 18.35 -18.10 -12.93
CA ALA A 2 17.13 -17.51 -12.38
C ALA A 2 17.41 -16.98 -10.96
N LEU A 3 16.73 -15.91 -10.51
CA LEU A 3 16.93 -15.29 -9.19
C LEU A 3 16.90 -16.31 -8.02
N LEU A 4 16.06 -17.34 -8.13
CA LEU A 4 15.95 -18.42 -7.14
C LEU A 4 17.19 -19.32 -7.08
N GLU A 5 17.85 -19.58 -8.21
CA GLU A 5 19.10 -20.33 -8.25
C GLU A 5 20.23 -19.55 -7.60
N LEU A 6 20.28 -18.23 -7.84
CA LEU A 6 21.27 -17.35 -7.23
C LEU A 6 21.09 -17.29 -5.70
N ARG A 7 19.86 -17.17 -5.20
CA ARG A 7 19.56 -17.23 -3.76
C ARG A 7 20.03 -18.54 -3.14
N LYS A 8 19.73 -19.67 -3.79
CA LYS A 8 20.15 -20.99 -3.33
C LYS A 8 21.68 -21.14 -3.30
N HIS A 9 22.37 -20.62 -4.32
CA HIS A 9 23.84 -20.61 -4.37
C HIS A 9 24.46 -19.82 -3.20
N HIS A 10 23.81 -18.75 -2.76
CA HIS A 10 24.22 -17.95 -1.60
C HIS A 10 23.65 -18.46 -0.26
N GLY A 11 23.07 -19.66 -0.21
CA GLY A 11 22.54 -20.25 1.03
C GLY A 11 21.24 -19.62 1.54
N VAL A 12 20.58 -18.78 0.74
CA VAL A 12 19.29 -18.17 1.09
C VAL A 12 18.17 -19.10 0.64
N SER A 13 17.74 -19.99 1.54
CA SER A 13 16.66 -20.94 1.29
C SER A 13 15.26 -20.40 1.56
N ASP A 14 15.15 -19.32 2.34
CA ASP A 14 13.85 -18.76 2.70
C ASP A 14 13.19 -18.08 1.50
N ARG A 15 11.88 -18.24 1.40
CA ARG A 15 11.08 -17.56 0.39
C ARG A 15 11.06 -16.06 0.71
N PRO A 16 11.37 -15.16 -0.24
CA PRO A 16 11.23 -13.73 0.00
C PRO A 16 9.74 -13.36 0.16
N LEU A 17 9.48 -12.37 1.01
CA LEU A 17 8.22 -11.61 0.99
C LEU A 17 8.17 -10.82 -0.34
N ILE A 18 7.12 -11.03 -1.13
CA ILE A 18 6.92 -10.38 -2.42
C ILE A 18 5.66 -9.53 -2.36
N VAL A 19 5.84 -8.22 -2.46
CA VAL A 19 4.77 -7.24 -2.65
C VAL A 19 4.78 -6.80 -4.10
N TRP A 20 3.63 -6.88 -4.77
CA TRP A 20 3.51 -6.60 -6.19
C TRP A 20 2.47 -5.51 -6.47
N GLU A 21 2.97 -4.38 -6.97
CA GLU A 21 2.18 -3.36 -7.66
C GLU A 21 2.22 -3.64 -9.17
N PRO A 22 1.08 -3.88 -9.83
CA PRO A 22 1.05 -4.07 -11.28
C PRO A 22 1.40 -2.76 -11.99
N ALA A 23 2.10 -2.87 -13.13
CA ALA A 23 2.35 -1.70 -13.96
C ALA A 23 1.02 -1.11 -14.45
N PRO A 24 0.82 0.22 -14.42
CA PRO A 24 -0.45 0.82 -14.80
C PRO A 24 -0.93 0.38 -16.18
N LEU A 25 -0.02 0.29 -17.15
CA LEU A 25 -0.31 -0.14 -18.54
C LEU A 25 -0.78 -1.60 -18.65
N GLY A 26 -0.43 -2.45 -17.68
CA GLY A 26 -0.89 -3.84 -17.60
C GLY A 26 -2.32 -3.97 -17.07
N CYS A 27 -2.83 -2.94 -16.39
CA CYS A 27 -4.16 -2.96 -15.78
C CYS A 27 -5.22 -2.66 -16.85
N ASP A 28 -5.77 -3.72 -17.43
CA ASP A 28 -6.92 -3.73 -18.33
C ASP A 28 -7.63 -5.08 -18.24
N ARG A 29 -8.92 -5.10 -18.58
CA ARG A 29 -9.76 -6.30 -18.58
C ARG A 29 -9.17 -7.47 -19.35
N VAL A 30 -8.49 -7.22 -20.48
CA VAL A 30 -7.86 -8.29 -21.27
C VAL A 30 -6.74 -9.02 -20.53
N ASN A 31 -6.18 -8.40 -19.48
CA ASN A 31 -5.08 -8.96 -18.70
C ASN A 31 -5.52 -9.51 -17.32
N LEU A 32 -6.81 -9.47 -16.97
CA LEU A 32 -7.32 -9.89 -15.67
C LEU A 32 -6.85 -11.29 -15.29
N ASP A 33 -7.05 -12.26 -16.16
CA ASP A 33 -6.66 -13.66 -15.97
C ASP A 33 -5.16 -13.84 -15.69
N SER A 34 -4.33 -13.05 -16.35
CA SER A 34 -2.88 -13.06 -16.13
C SER A 34 -2.51 -12.51 -14.75
N HIS A 35 -3.21 -11.47 -14.29
CA HIS A 35 -3.03 -10.92 -12.95
C HIS A 35 -3.49 -11.91 -11.87
N LEU A 36 -4.67 -12.55 -12.04
CA LEU A 36 -5.17 -13.57 -11.11
C LEU A 36 -4.19 -14.74 -10.96
N ARG A 37 -3.54 -15.18 -12.06
CA ARG A 37 -2.48 -16.20 -11.99
C ARG A 37 -1.21 -15.69 -11.31
N ALA A 38 -0.76 -14.48 -11.64
CA ALA A 38 0.44 -13.88 -11.05
C ALA A 38 0.29 -13.64 -9.54
N CYS A 39 -0.89 -13.25 -9.07
CA CYS A 39 -1.20 -13.02 -7.66
C CYS A 39 -0.96 -14.26 -6.78
N LYS A 40 -1.01 -15.47 -7.34
CA LYS A 40 -0.69 -16.72 -6.60
C LYS A 40 0.79 -16.83 -6.21
N LEU A 41 1.65 -16.02 -6.80
CA LEU A 41 3.10 -16.05 -6.62
C LEU A 41 3.61 -14.95 -5.66
N VAL A 42 2.73 -14.06 -5.19
CA VAL A 42 3.10 -12.88 -4.38
C VAL A 42 2.36 -12.90 -3.06
N ASP A 43 2.94 -12.36 -1.98
CA ASP A 43 2.28 -12.30 -0.67
C ASP A 43 1.25 -11.17 -0.61
N VAL A 44 1.54 -10.08 -1.31
CA VAL A 44 0.70 -8.88 -1.32
C VAL A 44 0.48 -8.40 -2.74
N PHE A 45 -0.79 -8.23 -3.13
CA PHE A 45 -1.17 -7.57 -4.37
C PHE A 45 -1.61 -6.14 -4.07
N SER A 46 -0.97 -5.13 -4.68
CA SER A 46 -1.19 -3.73 -4.33
C SER A 46 -1.34 -2.76 -5.52
N PRO A 47 -2.39 -2.91 -6.34
CA PRO A 47 -2.77 -1.86 -7.27
C PRO A 47 -3.31 -0.64 -6.52
N ASN A 48 -3.37 0.51 -7.19
CA ASN A 48 -4.28 1.56 -6.75
C ASN A 48 -5.73 1.23 -7.18
N HIS A 49 -6.71 1.95 -6.63
CA HIS A 49 -8.13 1.70 -6.90
C HIS A 49 -8.53 1.87 -8.38
N LEU A 50 -7.88 2.75 -9.14
CA LEU A 50 -8.15 2.94 -10.57
C LEU A 50 -7.61 1.76 -11.38
N GLU A 51 -6.38 1.33 -11.11
CA GLU A 51 -5.76 0.13 -11.69
C GLU A 51 -6.60 -1.11 -11.43
N LEU A 52 -7.10 -1.26 -10.20
CA LEU A 52 -8.02 -2.33 -9.84
C LEU A 52 -9.30 -2.25 -10.67
N GLY A 53 -9.92 -1.07 -10.78
CA GLY A 53 -11.09 -0.86 -11.62
C GLY A 53 -10.84 -1.22 -13.09
N TYR A 54 -9.70 -0.79 -13.65
CA TYR A 54 -9.33 -1.09 -15.04
C TYR A 54 -9.20 -2.59 -15.33
N LEU A 55 -8.79 -3.39 -14.35
CA LEU A 55 -8.71 -4.86 -14.50
C LEU A 55 -10.10 -5.51 -14.65
N PHE A 56 -11.17 -4.89 -14.17
CA PHE A 56 -12.54 -5.43 -14.28
C PHE A 56 -13.38 -4.73 -15.35
N GLU A 57 -13.27 -3.42 -15.44
CA GLU A 57 -14.10 -2.56 -16.29
C GLU A 57 -13.43 -2.26 -17.64
N GLY A 58 -12.09 -2.36 -17.70
CA GLY A 58 -11.29 -1.95 -18.84
C GLY A 58 -11.04 -0.44 -18.86
N ARG A 59 -9.93 -0.02 -19.45
CA ARG A 59 -9.49 1.39 -19.41
C ARG A 59 -10.41 2.39 -20.11
N LYS A 60 -11.27 1.89 -21.03
CA LYS A 60 -12.18 2.71 -21.85
C LYS A 60 -13.52 2.99 -21.17
N GLN A 61 -13.88 2.23 -20.13
CA GLN A 61 -15.10 2.41 -19.36
C GLN A 61 -14.70 2.93 -17.98
N GLN A 62 -14.67 4.26 -17.84
CA GLN A 62 -14.39 4.89 -16.54
C GLN A 62 -15.71 5.08 -15.78
N SER A 63 -15.92 4.31 -14.71
CA SER A 63 -16.71 4.80 -13.59
C SER A 63 -15.91 5.93 -12.93
N THR A 64 -16.44 7.16 -12.94
CA THR A 64 -15.75 8.32 -12.36
C THR A 64 -15.93 8.44 -10.85
N GLU A 65 -16.84 7.66 -10.26
CA GLU A 65 -17.16 7.77 -8.84
C GLU A 65 -16.51 6.66 -8.01
N PHE A 66 -15.82 7.07 -6.94
CA PHE A 66 -15.21 6.15 -6.00
C PHE A 66 -16.27 5.49 -5.12
N SER A 67 -16.17 4.16 -4.94
CA SER A 67 -17.07 3.38 -4.09
C SER A 67 -16.28 2.32 -3.33
N ARG A 68 -16.30 2.39 -1.99
CA ARG A 68 -15.66 1.36 -1.14
C ARG A 68 -16.20 -0.04 -1.42
N PRO A 69 -17.53 -0.26 -1.51
CA PRO A 69 -18.07 -1.57 -1.88
C PRO A 69 -17.55 -2.12 -3.21
N HIS A 70 -17.38 -1.26 -4.23
CA HIS A 70 -16.83 -1.71 -5.52
C HIS A 70 -15.36 -2.11 -5.40
N VAL A 71 -14.54 -1.31 -4.70
CA VAL A 71 -13.12 -1.63 -4.47
C VAL A 71 -12.98 -2.93 -3.69
N GLU A 72 -13.78 -3.11 -2.63
CA GLU A 72 -13.79 -4.35 -1.84
C GLU A 72 -14.21 -5.55 -2.68
N MET A 73 -15.26 -5.42 -3.48
CA MET A 73 -15.74 -6.48 -4.37
C MET A 73 -14.63 -6.93 -5.34
N PHE A 74 -13.96 -5.99 -6.00
CA PHE A 74 -12.87 -6.30 -6.93
C PHE A 74 -11.65 -6.90 -6.22
N ALA A 75 -11.24 -6.35 -5.08
CA ALA A 75 -10.14 -6.89 -4.28
C ALA A 75 -10.45 -8.31 -3.78
N LYS A 76 -11.71 -8.57 -3.42
CA LYS A 76 -12.17 -9.89 -2.96
C LYS A 76 -12.04 -10.96 -4.04
N GLN A 77 -12.30 -10.63 -5.32
CA GLN A 77 -12.10 -11.58 -6.41
C GLN A 77 -10.64 -12.04 -6.52
N PHE A 78 -9.69 -11.12 -6.34
CA PHE A 78 -8.27 -11.47 -6.28
C PHE A 78 -7.96 -12.35 -5.07
N LEU A 79 -8.41 -11.97 -3.87
CA LEU A 79 -8.20 -12.76 -2.65
C LEU A 79 -8.78 -14.18 -2.79
N ASP A 80 -10.01 -14.32 -3.29
CA ASP A 80 -10.68 -15.60 -3.50
C ASP A 80 -9.99 -16.46 -4.56
N SER A 81 -9.37 -15.84 -5.58
CA SER A 81 -8.57 -16.56 -6.59
C SER A 81 -7.29 -17.19 -6.03
N GLY A 82 -6.84 -16.73 -4.85
CA GLY A 82 -5.75 -17.31 -4.06
C GLY A 82 -4.45 -16.51 -4.10
N ILE A 83 -4.45 -15.28 -3.58
CA ILE A 83 -3.21 -14.50 -3.41
C ILE A 83 -2.22 -15.27 -2.53
N GLY A 84 -0.99 -15.39 -3.01
CA GLY A 84 0.14 -16.00 -2.31
C GLY A 84 0.09 -17.52 -2.18
N PRO A 85 1.21 -18.12 -1.71
CA PRO A 85 1.28 -19.54 -1.46
C PRO A 85 0.19 -19.98 -0.48
N LYS A 86 -0.51 -21.08 -0.80
CA LYS A 86 -1.63 -21.60 0.01
C LYS A 86 -2.80 -20.62 0.19
N ALA A 87 -2.94 -19.61 -0.69
CA ALA A 87 -4.02 -18.62 -0.65
C ALA A 87 -4.08 -17.81 0.67
N ALA A 88 -2.92 -17.58 1.28
CA ALA A 88 -2.73 -16.89 2.57
C ALA A 88 -2.23 -15.45 2.45
N GLY A 89 -2.10 -14.91 1.23
CA GLY A 89 -1.74 -13.53 0.99
C GLY A 89 -2.90 -12.55 1.20
N LEU A 90 -2.65 -11.29 0.87
CA LEU A 90 -3.59 -10.19 1.10
C LEU A 90 -3.57 -9.17 -0.05
N ALA A 91 -4.65 -8.41 -0.19
CA ALA A 91 -4.74 -7.30 -1.13
C ALA A 91 -4.64 -5.96 -0.39
N VAL A 92 -3.81 -5.04 -0.87
CA VAL A 92 -3.65 -3.69 -0.29
C VAL A 92 -3.92 -2.66 -1.37
N ILE A 93 -5.09 -2.03 -1.35
CA ILE A 93 -5.51 -1.12 -2.41
C ILE A 93 -5.27 0.33 -1.97
N ARG A 94 -4.40 1.04 -2.69
CA ARG A 94 -4.15 2.46 -2.44
C ARG A 94 -5.24 3.30 -3.11
N ALA A 95 -5.98 4.07 -2.32
CA ALA A 95 -7.14 4.83 -2.79
C ALA A 95 -6.96 6.35 -2.71
N GLY A 96 -5.72 6.83 -2.66
CA GLY A 96 -5.40 8.27 -2.67
C GLY A 96 -6.11 9.02 -1.55
N GLU A 97 -6.94 10.00 -1.90
CA GLU A 97 -7.74 10.79 -0.94
C GLU A 97 -8.77 9.97 -0.16
N HIS A 98 -9.08 8.75 -0.60
CA HIS A 98 -10.01 7.86 0.10
C HIS A 98 -9.32 6.93 1.09
N GLY A 99 -7.99 7.00 1.17
CA GLY A 99 -7.17 6.23 2.10
C GLY A 99 -6.62 4.93 1.50
N ALA A 100 -6.63 3.85 2.28
CA ALA A 100 -6.14 2.55 1.84
C ALA A 100 -7.01 1.41 2.39
N LEU A 101 -7.25 0.40 1.56
CA LEU A 101 -7.91 -0.86 1.96
C LEU A 101 -6.85 -1.94 2.15
N THR A 102 -6.90 -2.63 3.28
CA THR A 102 -6.21 -3.90 3.49
C THR A 102 -7.25 -5.00 3.61
N LEU A 103 -7.22 -5.94 2.67
CA LEU A 103 -8.17 -7.05 2.60
C LEU A 103 -7.43 -8.37 2.79
N SER A 104 -7.78 -9.05 3.88
CA SER A 104 -7.31 -10.40 4.19
C SER A 104 -8.50 -11.35 4.37
N ARG A 105 -8.23 -12.61 4.74
CA ARG A 105 -9.29 -13.57 5.09
C ARG A 105 -10.11 -13.16 6.31
N SER A 106 -9.63 -12.24 7.15
CA SER A 106 -10.40 -11.67 8.26
C SER A 106 -11.44 -10.63 7.83
N GLY A 107 -11.37 -10.14 6.58
CA GLY A 107 -12.26 -9.11 6.06
C GLY A 107 -11.55 -7.82 5.63
N PRO A 108 -12.31 -6.84 5.13
CA PRO A 108 -11.78 -5.54 4.72
C PRO A 108 -11.48 -4.66 5.93
N GLU A 109 -10.35 -3.97 5.89
CA GLU A 109 -10.00 -2.92 6.83
C GLU A 109 -9.59 -1.64 6.07
N TRP A 110 -10.28 -0.53 6.33
CA TRP A 110 -9.96 0.76 5.74
C TRP A 110 -9.22 1.65 6.72
N LEU A 111 -8.14 2.26 6.24
CA LEU A 111 -7.51 3.40 6.88
C LEU A 111 -7.85 4.68 6.10
N PRO A 112 -8.14 5.81 6.79
CA PRO A 112 -8.28 7.11 6.16
C PRO A 112 -6.94 7.58 5.55
N PRO A 113 -6.95 8.55 4.62
CA PRO A 113 -5.72 9.21 4.21
C PRO A 113 -5.08 9.95 5.39
N PHE A 114 -3.77 10.19 5.33
CA PHE A 114 -3.11 11.01 6.35
C PHE A 114 -3.64 12.47 6.36
N TYR A 115 -3.90 13.02 5.18
CA TYR A 115 -4.51 14.34 4.97
C TYR A 115 -5.92 14.18 4.38
N ALA A 116 -6.94 14.67 5.09
CA ALA A 116 -8.28 14.80 4.54
C ALA A 116 -8.37 16.00 3.58
N LYS A 117 -9.28 15.96 2.60
CA LYS A 117 -9.54 17.10 1.73
C LYS A 117 -10.46 18.15 2.39
N PRO A 118 -10.23 19.45 2.15
CA PRO A 118 -9.05 20.04 1.50
C PRO A 118 -7.86 20.13 2.47
N SER A 119 -6.63 19.93 1.98
CA SER A 119 -5.41 20.13 2.78
C SER A 119 -4.37 20.88 1.96
N THR A 120 -3.87 21.99 2.50
CA THR A 120 -2.78 22.79 1.92
C THR A 120 -1.42 22.10 2.02
N LYS A 121 -1.33 21.00 2.77
CA LYS A 121 -0.11 20.19 2.90
C LYS A 121 0.08 19.22 1.74
N VAL A 122 -0.94 18.96 0.92
CA VAL A 122 -0.80 18.11 -0.27
C VAL A 122 -0.37 18.98 -1.45
N VAL A 123 0.90 18.91 -1.82
CA VAL A 123 1.54 19.67 -2.90
C VAL A 123 1.67 18.83 -4.16
N ASP A 124 2.18 17.60 -4.05
CA ASP A 124 2.41 16.69 -5.18
C ASP A 124 2.10 15.23 -4.79
N PRO A 125 1.13 14.56 -5.42
CA PRO A 125 0.83 13.15 -5.12
C PRO A 125 1.87 12.17 -5.69
N THR A 126 2.80 12.65 -6.53
CA THR A 126 3.77 11.80 -7.22
C THR A 126 4.66 11.06 -6.22
N GLY A 127 4.80 9.73 -6.41
CA GLY A 127 5.65 8.91 -5.56
C GLY A 127 5.04 8.50 -4.21
N ALA A 128 3.96 9.13 -3.74
CA ALA A 128 3.33 8.76 -2.47
C ALA A 128 2.90 7.28 -2.41
N GLY A 129 2.44 6.73 -3.53
CA GLY A 129 2.10 5.31 -3.65
C GLY A 129 3.33 4.39 -3.52
N ASN A 130 4.49 4.79 -4.02
CA ASN A 130 5.74 4.03 -3.90
C ASN A 130 6.29 4.15 -2.48
N THR A 131 6.24 5.34 -1.89
CA THR A 131 6.65 5.57 -0.50
C THR A 131 5.78 4.78 0.48
N PHE A 132 4.46 4.72 0.23
CA PHE A 132 3.55 3.85 0.98
C PHE A 132 4.03 2.41 0.96
N LEU A 133 4.30 1.85 -0.23
CA LEU A 133 4.73 0.46 -0.37
C LEU A 133 6.10 0.21 0.24
N GLY A 134 7.02 1.16 0.16
CA GLY A 134 8.30 1.08 0.86
C GLY A 134 8.14 0.92 2.36
N GLY A 135 7.38 1.81 3.00
CA GLY A 135 7.11 1.74 4.45
C GLY A 135 6.30 0.50 4.84
N PHE A 136 5.34 0.11 4.00
CA PHE A 136 4.55 -1.10 4.19
C PHE A 136 5.44 -2.36 4.18
N CYS A 137 6.32 -2.51 3.18
CA CYS A 137 7.21 -3.68 3.07
C CYS A 137 8.12 -3.84 4.29
N VAL A 138 8.76 -2.76 4.74
CA VAL A 138 9.65 -2.77 5.91
C VAL A 138 8.85 -3.19 7.15
N THR A 139 7.73 -2.52 7.38
CA THR A 139 6.91 -2.77 8.58
C THR A 139 6.31 -4.18 8.59
N LEU A 140 5.83 -4.66 7.45
CA LEU A 140 5.26 -6.01 7.34
C LEU A 140 6.35 -7.07 7.59
N GLN A 141 7.56 -6.85 7.09
CA GLN A 141 8.70 -7.75 7.31
C GLN A 141 9.12 -7.79 8.79
N GLU A 142 9.07 -6.65 9.49
CA GLU A 142 9.46 -6.55 10.90
C GLU A 142 8.41 -7.08 11.87
N THR A 143 7.13 -6.82 11.59
CA THR A 143 6.03 -7.03 12.55
C THR A 143 5.12 -8.20 12.21
N GLY A 144 5.04 -8.58 10.93
CA GLY A 144 4.02 -9.51 10.44
C GLY A 144 2.59 -8.97 10.52
N ASP A 145 2.38 -7.69 10.84
CA ASP A 145 1.07 -7.06 11.01
C ASP A 145 0.73 -6.17 9.80
N PRO A 146 -0.21 -6.58 8.93
CA PRO A 146 -0.64 -5.79 7.77
C PRO A 146 -1.28 -4.46 8.13
N ARG A 147 -1.94 -4.37 9.29
CA ARG A 147 -2.58 -3.14 9.76
C ARG A 147 -1.52 -2.12 10.15
N GLU A 148 -0.57 -2.52 10.99
CA GLU A 148 0.58 -1.67 11.35
C GLU A 148 1.37 -1.25 10.10
N ALA A 149 1.57 -2.17 9.15
CA ALA A 149 2.22 -1.86 7.88
C ALA A 149 1.47 -0.81 7.06
N SER A 150 0.13 -0.86 7.04
CA SER A 150 -0.71 0.12 6.35
C SER A 150 -0.70 1.48 7.05
N ILE A 151 -0.66 1.51 8.38
CA ILE A 151 -0.55 2.73 9.19
C ILE A 151 0.79 3.42 8.90
N ARG A 152 1.90 2.68 9.01
CA ARG A 152 3.23 3.25 8.77
C ARG A 152 3.43 3.64 7.31
N GLY A 153 2.96 2.82 6.36
CA GLY A 153 2.93 3.15 4.94
C GLY A 153 2.20 4.47 4.66
N THR A 154 1.03 4.67 5.27
CA THR A 154 0.25 5.92 5.15
C THR A 154 1.00 7.12 5.71
N VAL A 155 1.65 6.96 6.87
CA VAL A 155 2.44 8.03 7.49
C VAL A 155 3.65 8.39 6.65
N VAL A 156 4.44 7.42 6.19
CA VAL A 156 5.64 7.74 5.39
C VAL A 156 5.27 8.36 4.05
N ALA A 157 4.17 7.93 3.42
CA ALA A 157 3.66 8.52 2.19
C ALA A 157 3.29 9.99 2.37
N SER A 158 2.87 10.41 3.58
CA SER A 158 2.52 11.81 3.86
C SER A 158 3.68 12.76 3.62
N TYR A 159 4.93 12.33 3.81
CA TYR A 159 6.10 13.16 3.53
C TYR A 159 6.30 13.37 2.04
N ALA A 160 6.04 12.36 1.21
CA ALA A 160 6.12 12.52 -0.24
C ALA A 160 5.07 13.49 -0.78
N LEU A 161 3.92 13.62 -0.10
CA LEU A 161 2.85 14.54 -0.49
C LEU A 161 3.19 16.03 -0.29
N GLU A 162 4.12 16.35 0.60
CA GLU A 162 4.35 17.72 1.10
C GLU A 162 5.21 18.60 0.18
N GLN A 163 5.83 18.04 -0.87
CA GLN A 163 6.72 18.76 -1.78
C GLN A 163 6.88 18.05 -3.12
N PHE A 164 7.41 18.77 -4.11
CA PHE A 164 7.90 18.14 -5.34
C PHE A 164 9.20 17.37 -5.07
N GLY A 165 9.24 16.11 -5.49
CA GLY A 165 10.42 15.26 -5.34
C GLY A 165 10.58 14.65 -3.95
N LEU A 166 11.81 14.22 -3.63
CA LEU A 166 12.07 13.46 -2.41
C LEU A 166 11.91 14.31 -1.14
N PRO A 167 11.34 13.73 -0.07
CA PRO A 167 11.33 14.33 1.26
C PRO A 167 12.73 14.74 1.72
N GLN A 168 12.82 15.87 2.42
CA GLN A 168 14.08 16.37 2.96
C GLN A 168 14.41 15.64 4.25
N CYS A 169 15.49 14.86 4.26
CA CYS A 169 16.02 14.23 5.46
C CYS A 169 17.09 15.11 6.09
N SER A 170 16.87 15.48 7.35
CA SER A 170 17.90 16.07 8.21
C SER A 170 18.42 14.98 9.15
N PRO A 171 19.68 14.56 9.01
CA PRO A 171 20.24 13.49 9.82
C PRO A 171 20.35 13.91 11.30
N PRO A 172 20.42 12.94 12.21
CA PRO A 172 20.55 13.22 13.63
C PRO A 172 21.87 13.95 13.93
N SER A 173 21.82 14.91 14.85
CA SER A 173 22.98 15.60 15.41
C SER A 173 22.95 15.53 16.95
N PRO A 174 24.05 15.77 17.68
CA PRO A 174 24.07 15.62 19.14
C PRO A 174 22.92 16.39 19.83
N GLY A 175 21.97 15.65 20.42
CA GLY A 175 20.77 16.21 21.05
C GLY A 175 19.55 16.40 20.14
N SER A 176 19.58 15.89 18.90
CA SER A 176 18.46 15.94 17.95
C SER A 176 18.29 14.60 17.21
N GLU A 177 17.05 14.25 16.90
CA GLU A 177 16.71 13.05 16.14
C GLU A 177 16.69 13.32 14.63
N GLU A 178 16.66 12.25 13.83
CA GLU A 178 16.41 12.36 12.39
C GLU A 178 15.02 12.94 12.14
N VAL A 179 14.91 13.89 11.22
CA VAL A 179 13.61 14.45 10.84
C VAL A 179 13.44 14.49 9.33
N TRP A 180 12.20 14.23 8.90
CA TRP A 180 11.78 14.29 7.51
C TRP A 180 10.83 15.46 7.34
N ASN A 181 11.12 16.38 6.42
CA ASN A 181 10.39 17.65 6.28
C ASN A 181 10.22 18.39 7.62
N GLY A 182 11.21 18.28 8.51
CA GLY A 182 11.16 18.90 9.85
C GLY A 182 10.27 18.20 10.88
N SER A 183 9.75 17.00 10.60
CA SER A 183 8.96 16.20 11.54
C SER A 183 9.62 14.85 11.78
N ASP A 184 9.71 14.46 13.06
CA ASP A 184 10.02 13.09 13.46
C ASP A 184 8.92 12.13 12.96
N VAL A 185 9.35 10.95 12.51
CA VAL A 185 8.48 9.91 11.94
C VAL A 185 7.67 9.22 13.04
N SER A 186 8.30 8.93 14.18
CA SER A 186 7.64 8.21 15.28
C SER A 186 6.47 9.01 15.84
N ARG A 187 6.69 10.31 16.09
CA ARG A 187 5.66 11.26 16.49
C ARG A 187 4.52 11.35 15.47
N ARG A 188 4.84 11.34 14.18
CA ARG A 188 3.82 11.39 13.12
C ARG A 188 2.98 10.11 13.06
N ILE A 189 3.60 8.95 13.34
CA ILE A 189 2.90 7.67 13.49
C ILE A 189 1.95 7.73 14.69
N ASP A 190 2.43 8.18 15.85
CA ASP A 190 1.63 8.28 17.07
C ASP A 190 0.43 9.22 16.90
N ASP A 191 0.66 10.37 16.26
CA ASP A 191 -0.40 11.33 15.92
C ASP A 191 -1.44 10.73 14.97
N PHE A 192 -1.04 9.88 14.02
CA PHE A 192 -1.98 9.18 13.16
C PHE A 192 -2.77 8.09 13.91
N LYS A 193 -2.09 7.27 14.73
CA LYS A 193 -2.74 6.24 15.56
C LYS A 193 -3.75 6.84 16.55
N ARG A 194 -3.44 8.01 17.12
CA ARG A 194 -4.37 8.75 17.99
C ARG A 194 -5.64 9.13 17.24
N ARG A 195 -5.51 9.70 16.04
CA ARG A 195 -6.67 10.06 15.17
C ARG A 195 -7.52 8.84 14.83
N LEU A 196 -6.91 7.71 14.46
CA LEU A 196 -7.64 6.47 14.19
C LEU A 196 -8.46 6.00 15.40
N SER A 197 -7.87 6.11 16.60
CA SER A 197 -8.54 5.70 17.85
C SER A 197 -9.71 6.62 18.22
N GLU A 198 -9.64 7.89 17.84
CA GLU A 198 -10.73 8.86 18.04
C GLU A 198 -11.86 8.62 17.04
N GLU A 199 -11.56 8.35 15.78
CA GLU A 199 -12.56 8.01 14.76
C GLU A 199 -13.34 6.73 15.10
N SER A 200 -12.66 5.68 15.59
CA SER A 200 -13.32 4.43 16.00
C SER A 200 -14.25 4.58 17.22
N LYS A 201 -14.07 5.62 18.05
CA LYS A 201 -14.97 5.90 19.18
C LYS A 201 -16.23 6.67 18.76
N ASN A 202 -16.18 7.30 17.59
CA ASN A 202 -17.24 8.16 17.06
C ASN A 202 -18.12 7.45 16.01
N GLN A 203 -17.85 6.17 15.72
CA GLN A 203 -18.64 5.28 14.86
C GLN A 203 -19.42 4.28 15.71
#